data_AF-Q3AY85-F1
#
_entry.id   AF-Q3AY85-F1
#
_cell.length_a   1.000
_cell.length_b   1.000
_cell.length_c   1.000
_cell.angle_alpha   90.00
_cell.angle_beta   90.00
_cell.angle_gamma   90.00
#
_symmetry.space_group_name_H-M   'P 1'
#
loop_
_entity.id
_entity.type
_entity.pdbx_description
1 polymer ?
#
loop_
_entity_poly.entity_id
_entity_poly.type
_entity_poly.pdbx_seq_one_letter_code
_entity_poly.pdbx_strand_id
1 'polypeptide(L)'
;MGFDPRQWSSAPHPSQRQRVTSNVESLLVENDALRQEVRRLRAELDRLRTRQDRQHRYQSSQTVDDTTEVSRLTASQIADWGQVLTQQVGWGDLRLRCLTALIERLNRSSFHPQLNLYQRLDRLMPGFGTELLAATTGSLSKKRAAVLAAFAFYGVRASEWLDEDPQRVVHELLSRQETTRASRRTRSDRRSSDRKRPGSLDARSIAYETLGLEPGASLHEIKQAHRRLVKQHHPDLGGSAESFCQINEAYQLLMR
;
A
#
# COMPACT_ATOMS: atom_id res chain seq x y z
N MET A 1 51.92 -27.41 -27.16
CA MET A 1 52.69 -26.95 -25.98
C MET A 1 51.72 -26.87 -24.81
N GLY A 2 51.97 -27.64 -23.77
CA GLY A 2 51.04 -27.88 -22.67
C GLY A 2 50.87 -26.66 -21.77
N PHE A 3 49.63 -26.42 -21.35
CA PHE A 3 49.31 -25.52 -20.27
C PHE A 3 49.86 -26.13 -18.97
N ASP A 4 50.85 -25.46 -18.37
CA ASP A 4 51.48 -25.90 -17.11
C ASP A 4 50.74 -25.24 -15.93
N PRO A 5 49.92 -25.99 -15.17
CA PRO A 5 49.00 -25.42 -14.18
C PRO A 5 49.69 -24.98 -12.87
N ARG A 6 51.03 -24.95 -12.82
CA ARG A 6 51.81 -24.64 -11.61
C ARG A 6 52.10 -23.16 -11.39
N GLN A 7 51.72 -22.29 -12.32
CA GLN A 7 52.01 -20.84 -12.23
C GLN A 7 50.85 -20.01 -11.69
N TRP A 8 49.70 -20.61 -11.34
CA TRP A 8 48.66 -19.87 -10.64
C TRP A 8 49.03 -19.79 -9.15
N SER A 9 49.86 -18.82 -8.82
CA SER A 9 50.08 -18.34 -7.46
C SER A 9 48.78 -17.75 -6.90
N SER A 10 47.84 -18.64 -6.56
CA SER A 10 46.64 -18.36 -5.78
C SER A 10 46.98 -18.38 -4.30
N ALA A 11 47.72 -17.37 -3.84
CA ALA A 11 47.79 -17.09 -2.41
C ALA A 11 46.94 -15.83 -2.15
N PRO A 12 45.65 -15.95 -1.80
CA PRO A 12 45.01 -14.86 -1.09
C PRO A 12 45.73 -14.72 0.25
N HIS A 13 46.26 -13.53 0.52
CA HIS A 13 46.94 -13.22 1.78
C HIS A 13 46.13 -13.77 2.97
N PRO A 14 46.74 -14.56 3.89
CA PRO A 14 46.03 -15.20 5.00
C PRO A 14 45.28 -14.19 5.89
N SER A 15 45.80 -12.96 5.97
CA SER A 15 45.18 -11.84 6.67
C SER A 15 43.82 -11.40 6.11
N GLN A 16 43.54 -11.61 4.82
CA GLN A 16 42.29 -11.18 4.18
C GLN A 16 41.17 -12.21 4.37
N ARG A 17 41.49 -13.52 4.34
CA ARG A 17 40.52 -14.58 4.67
C ARG A 17 40.16 -14.59 6.16
N GLN A 18 41.14 -14.39 7.06
CA GLN A 18 40.89 -14.32 8.51
C GLN A 18 40.02 -13.11 8.92
N ARG A 19 40.21 -11.94 8.28
CA ARG A 19 39.38 -10.75 8.56
C ARG A 19 37.93 -10.91 8.07
N VAL A 20 37.73 -11.61 6.96
CA VAL A 20 36.37 -11.86 6.44
C VAL A 20 35.64 -12.86 7.34
N THR A 21 36.31 -13.91 7.83
CA THR A 21 35.69 -14.86 8.79
C THR A 21 35.40 -14.20 10.13
N SER A 22 36.29 -13.35 10.65
CA SER A 22 36.03 -12.62 11.90
C SER A 22 34.88 -11.61 11.76
N ASN A 23 34.74 -10.95 10.61
CA ASN A 23 33.60 -10.06 10.34
C ASN A 23 32.29 -10.83 10.24
N VAL A 24 32.28 -11.99 9.58
CA VAL A 24 31.08 -12.83 9.46
C VAL A 24 30.67 -13.37 10.83
N GLU A 25 31.62 -13.85 11.64
CA GLU A 25 31.35 -14.31 13.01
C GLU A 25 30.81 -13.17 13.90
N SER A 26 31.39 -11.97 13.79
CA SER A 26 30.93 -10.79 14.53
C SER A 26 29.49 -10.42 14.15
N LEU A 27 29.17 -10.43 12.85
CA LEU A 27 27.82 -10.14 12.34
C LEU A 27 26.81 -11.21 12.76
N LEU A 28 27.21 -12.48 12.84
CA LEU A 28 26.34 -13.56 13.32
C LEU A 28 26.01 -13.39 14.80
N VAL A 29 27.00 -13.06 15.63
CA VAL A 29 26.80 -12.76 17.05
C VAL A 29 25.87 -11.56 17.25
N GLU A 30 26.06 -10.50 16.46
CA GLU A 30 25.18 -9.32 16.49
C GLU A 30 23.76 -9.68 16.04
N ASN A 31 23.60 -10.50 15.00
CA ASN A 31 22.29 -10.95 14.53
C ASN A 31 21.55 -11.75 15.61
N ASP A 32 22.26 -12.64 16.30
CA ASP A 32 21.68 -13.44 17.37
C ASP A 32 21.32 -12.58 18.60
N ALA A 33 22.13 -11.57 18.93
CA ALA A 33 21.80 -10.59 19.96
C ALA A 33 20.53 -9.79 19.60
N LEU A 34 20.43 -9.28 18.37
CA LEU A 34 19.24 -8.57 17.89
C LEU A 34 17.99 -9.47 17.90
N ARG A 35 18.12 -10.74 17.52
CA ARG A 35 17.02 -11.71 17.60
C ARG A 35 16.55 -11.98 19.02
N GLN A 36 17.46 -11.95 19.99
CA GLN A 36 17.10 -12.07 21.42
C GLN A 36 16.38 -10.81 21.91
N GLU A 37 16.84 -9.63 21.50
CA GLU A 37 16.23 -8.37 21.86
C GLU A 37 14.81 -8.22 21.28
N VAL A 38 14.61 -8.59 20.01
CA VAL A 38 13.27 -8.62 19.39
C VAL A 38 12.34 -9.57 20.15
N ARG A 39 12.81 -10.76 20.55
CA ARG A 39 12.02 -11.71 21.34
C ARG A 39 11.64 -11.13 22.71
N ARG A 40 12.58 -10.44 23.36
CA ARG A 40 12.34 -9.76 24.64
C ARG A 40 11.30 -8.64 24.52
N LEU A 41 11.45 -7.77 23.52
CA LEU A 41 10.52 -6.66 23.27
C LEU A 41 9.12 -7.15 22.93
N ARG A 42 8.99 -8.24 22.16
CA ARG A 42 7.69 -8.88 21.90
C ARG A 42 7.04 -9.41 23.18
N ALA A 43 7.81 -10.11 24.01
CA ALA A 43 7.31 -10.60 25.30
C ALA A 43 6.92 -9.45 26.24
N GLU A 44 7.61 -8.32 26.18
CA GLU A 44 7.28 -7.11 26.94
C GLU A 44 5.99 -6.45 26.45
N LEU A 45 5.81 -6.34 25.12
CA LEU A 45 4.56 -5.88 24.51
C LEU A 45 3.38 -6.77 24.90
N ASP A 46 3.53 -8.09 24.88
CA ASP A 46 2.47 -9.02 25.28
C ASP A 46 2.11 -8.88 26.77
N ARG A 47 3.11 -8.62 27.62
CA ARG A 47 2.87 -8.30 29.05
C ARG A 47 2.14 -6.99 29.25
N LEU A 48 2.47 -5.95 28.48
CA LEU A 48 1.80 -4.67 28.56
C LEU A 48 0.35 -4.76 28.06
N ARG A 49 0.12 -5.45 26.94
CA ARG A 49 -1.22 -5.74 26.41
C ARG A 49 -2.07 -6.49 27.42
N THR A 50 -1.54 -7.58 27.99
CA THR A 50 -2.26 -8.35 29.02
C THR A 50 -2.51 -7.55 30.31
N ARG A 51 -1.61 -6.63 30.69
CA ARG A 51 -1.85 -5.70 31.79
C ARG A 51 -2.96 -4.70 31.47
N GLN A 52 -2.96 -4.13 30.27
CA GLN A 52 -3.99 -3.22 29.81
C GLN A 52 -5.36 -3.92 29.75
N ASP A 53 -5.42 -5.16 29.22
CA ASP A 53 -6.63 -5.98 29.21
C ASP A 53 -7.15 -6.27 30.63
N ARG A 54 -6.24 -6.55 31.57
CA ARG A 54 -6.59 -6.74 32.99
C ARG A 54 -7.09 -5.43 33.63
N GLN A 55 -6.47 -4.30 33.34
CA GLN A 55 -6.89 -2.99 33.84
C GLN A 55 -8.27 -2.60 33.29
N HIS A 56 -8.52 -2.83 32.00
CA HIS A 56 -9.83 -2.65 31.39
C HIS A 56 -10.86 -3.57 32.06
N ARG A 57 -10.53 -4.85 32.28
CA ARG A 57 -11.41 -5.80 32.99
C ARG A 57 -11.67 -5.41 34.45
N TYR A 58 -10.69 -4.83 35.14
CA TYR A 58 -10.81 -4.36 36.52
C TYR A 58 -11.67 -3.09 36.61
N GLN A 59 -11.55 -2.17 35.65
CA GLN A 59 -12.45 -1.01 35.51
C GLN A 59 -13.88 -1.44 35.18
N SER A 60 -14.06 -2.44 34.30
CA SER A 60 -15.38 -3.03 34.03
C SER A 60 -15.98 -3.78 35.23
N SER A 61 -15.16 -4.27 36.16
CA SER A 61 -15.61 -4.93 37.38
C SER A 61 -16.06 -3.97 38.49
N GLN A 62 -15.69 -2.68 38.43
CA GLN A 62 -16.15 -1.67 39.40
C GLN A 62 -17.50 -1.04 39.03
N THR A 63 -18.02 -1.33 37.83
CA THR A 63 -19.35 -0.92 37.38
C THR A 63 -20.29 -2.12 37.37
N VAL A 64 -20.62 -2.66 38.55
CA VAL A 64 -21.67 -3.68 38.68
C VAL A 64 -22.63 -3.25 39.79
N ASP A 65 -23.52 -2.34 39.43
CA ASP A 65 -24.88 -2.30 39.94
C ASP A 65 -25.77 -1.71 38.84
N ASP A 66 -26.04 -2.49 37.79
CA ASP A 66 -27.37 -2.61 37.18
C ASP A 66 -27.30 -3.65 36.06
N THR A 67 -28.31 -4.51 35.98
CA THR A 67 -28.47 -5.49 34.91
C THR A 67 -28.76 -4.79 33.58
N THR A 68 -27.71 -4.46 32.83
CA THR A 68 -27.82 -4.08 31.42
C THR A 68 -26.71 -4.80 30.64
N GLU A 69 -27.10 -5.49 29.58
CA GLU A 69 -26.18 -6.10 28.62
C GLU A 69 -25.10 -5.09 28.25
N VAL A 70 -23.84 -5.38 28.62
CA VAL A 70 -22.70 -4.50 28.35
C VAL A 70 -22.55 -4.41 26.83
N SER A 71 -23.13 -3.37 26.24
CA SER A 71 -23.05 -3.10 24.81
C SER A 71 -21.57 -2.94 24.46
N ARG A 72 -21.07 -3.74 23.50
CA ARG A 72 -19.65 -3.77 23.14
C ARG A 72 -19.21 -2.48 22.45
N LEU A 73 -20.18 -1.74 21.90
CA LEU A 73 -20.01 -0.43 21.29
C LEU A 73 -20.89 0.60 22.01
N THR A 74 -20.30 1.72 22.40
CA THR A 74 -21.01 2.85 23.01
C THR A 74 -21.04 4.05 22.05
N ALA A 75 -22.04 4.93 22.22
CA ALA A 75 -22.15 6.15 21.43
C ALA A 75 -20.95 7.10 21.64
N SER A 76 -20.37 7.11 22.85
CA SER A 76 -19.15 7.87 23.16
C SER A 76 -17.96 7.34 22.37
N GLN A 77 -17.77 6.02 22.28
CA GLN A 77 -16.67 5.42 21.51
C GLN A 77 -16.72 5.82 20.03
N ILE A 78 -17.91 5.84 19.42
CA ILE A 78 -18.09 6.31 18.04
C ILE A 78 -17.77 7.80 17.90
N ALA A 79 -18.14 8.61 18.89
CA ALA A 79 -17.82 10.03 18.92
C ALA A 79 -16.30 10.25 19.03
N ASP A 80 -15.62 9.46 19.86
CA ASP A 80 -14.18 9.51 20.09
C ASP A 80 -13.41 9.12 18.83
N TRP A 81 -13.76 8.00 18.18
CA TRP A 81 -13.19 7.64 16.87
C TRP A 81 -13.44 8.74 15.84
N GLY A 82 -14.66 9.28 15.79
CA GLY A 82 -15.00 10.39 14.93
C GLY A 82 -14.14 11.64 15.19
N GLN A 83 -13.79 11.89 16.46
CA GLN A 83 -12.94 13.00 16.88
C GLN A 83 -11.47 12.74 16.50
N VAL A 84 -10.96 11.53 16.74
CA VAL A 84 -9.60 11.12 16.36
C VAL A 84 -9.40 11.24 14.85
N LEU A 85 -10.37 10.81 14.04
CA LEU A 85 -10.33 10.94 12.58
C LEU A 85 -10.22 12.40 12.10
N THR A 86 -10.73 13.36 12.88
CA THR A 86 -10.66 14.77 12.49
C THR A 86 -9.28 15.40 12.63
N GLN A 87 -8.42 14.78 13.44
CA GLN A 87 -7.03 15.22 13.66
C GLN A 87 -6.09 14.69 12.58
N GLN A 88 -6.57 13.79 11.72
CA GLN A 88 -5.78 13.10 10.71
C GLN A 88 -5.60 13.96 9.44
N VAL A 89 -4.48 13.75 8.75
CA VAL A 89 -4.14 14.50 7.53
C VAL A 89 -5.09 14.10 6.40
N GLY A 90 -5.60 15.08 5.66
CA GLY A 90 -6.55 14.86 4.56
C GLY A 90 -8.02 14.74 5.00
N TRP A 91 -8.32 14.84 6.30
CA TRP A 91 -9.70 14.88 6.79
C TRP A 91 -10.52 15.98 6.11
N GLY A 92 -9.92 17.14 5.84
CA GLY A 92 -10.57 18.27 5.15
C GLY A 92 -11.17 17.90 3.79
N ASP A 93 -10.49 17.05 3.02
CA ASP A 93 -10.87 16.68 1.66
C ASP A 93 -12.02 15.67 1.59
N LEU A 94 -12.29 14.97 2.69
CA LEU A 94 -13.45 14.08 2.81
C LEU A 94 -14.75 14.88 2.76
N ARG A 95 -15.68 14.45 1.91
CA ARG A 95 -17.02 15.06 1.85
C ARG A 95 -18.07 14.10 2.39
N LEU A 96 -18.97 14.60 3.22
CA LEU A 96 -20.09 13.83 3.77
C LEU A 96 -20.88 13.10 2.66
N ARG A 97 -21.26 13.82 1.59
CA ARG A 97 -21.98 13.23 0.43
C ARG A 97 -21.21 12.09 -0.25
N CYS A 98 -19.88 12.14 -0.22
CA CYS A 98 -19.05 11.08 -0.82
C CYS A 98 -18.95 9.87 0.11
N LEU A 99 -18.87 10.08 1.42
CA LEU A 99 -18.87 9.01 2.42
C LEU A 99 -20.20 8.25 2.42
N THR A 100 -21.34 8.96 2.35
CA THR A 100 -22.66 8.32 2.29
C THR A 100 -22.82 7.47 1.02
N ALA A 101 -22.46 8.02 -0.14
CA ALA A 101 -22.48 7.29 -1.40
C ALA A 101 -21.51 6.09 -1.39
N LEU A 102 -20.37 6.22 -0.71
CA LEU A 102 -19.40 5.14 -0.54
C LEU A 102 -19.98 3.99 0.28
N ILE A 103 -20.62 4.28 1.42
CA ILE A 103 -21.28 3.27 2.27
C ILE A 103 -22.31 2.51 1.44
N GLU A 104 -23.18 3.22 0.74
CA GLU A 104 -24.23 2.59 -0.08
C GLU A 104 -23.65 1.71 -1.19
N ARG A 105 -22.60 2.20 -1.88
CA ARG A 105 -21.91 1.41 -2.90
C ARG A 105 -21.27 0.16 -2.33
N LEU A 106 -20.53 0.30 -1.22
CA LEU A 106 -19.87 -0.83 -0.55
C LEU A 106 -20.89 -1.87 -0.09
N ASN A 107 -22.09 -1.42 0.28
CA ASN A 107 -23.16 -2.32 0.63
C ASN A 107 -23.72 -3.07 -0.60
N ARG A 108 -23.99 -2.35 -1.69
CA ARG A 108 -24.45 -2.95 -2.97
C ARG A 108 -23.42 -3.91 -3.60
N SER A 109 -22.13 -3.66 -3.40
CA SER A 109 -21.05 -4.51 -3.93
C SER A 109 -20.69 -5.67 -3.00
N SER A 110 -21.33 -5.80 -1.84
CA SER A 110 -21.02 -6.86 -0.89
C SER A 110 -21.71 -8.18 -1.26
N PHE A 111 -21.25 -9.29 -0.66
CA PHE A 111 -21.75 -10.64 -0.92
C PHE A 111 -23.28 -10.79 -0.77
N HIS A 112 -23.94 -9.90 -0.02
CA HIS A 112 -25.40 -9.87 0.14
C HIS A 112 -25.95 -8.47 -0.15
N PRO A 113 -26.23 -8.13 -1.43
CA PRO A 113 -26.64 -6.78 -1.83
C PRO A 113 -28.02 -6.36 -1.29
N GLN A 114 -28.82 -7.33 -0.84
CA GLN A 114 -30.15 -7.09 -0.27
C GLN A 114 -30.10 -6.67 1.21
N LEU A 115 -28.99 -6.93 1.91
CA LEU A 115 -28.85 -6.61 3.32
C LEU A 115 -28.29 -5.20 3.49
N ASN A 116 -28.75 -4.51 4.52
CA ASN A 116 -28.12 -3.25 4.92
C ASN A 116 -26.81 -3.51 5.70
N LEU A 117 -26.01 -2.46 5.91
CA LEU A 117 -24.73 -2.56 6.63
C LEU A 117 -24.90 -3.25 8.00
N TYR A 118 -25.90 -2.84 8.77
CA TYR A 118 -26.14 -3.33 10.12
C TYR A 118 -26.49 -4.83 10.12
N GLN A 119 -27.43 -5.25 9.27
CA GLN A 119 -27.80 -6.66 9.09
C GLN A 119 -26.61 -7.51 8.65
N ARG A 120 -25.74 -6.97 7.80
CA ARG A 120 -24.53 -7.67 7.36
C ARG A 120 -23.55 -7.86 8.51
N LEU A 121 -23.33 -6.83 9.32
CA LEU A 121 -22.48 -6.93 10.50
C LEU A 121 -23.07 -7.88 11.54
N ASP A 122 -24.39 -7.90 11.70
CA ASP A 122 -25.10 -8.80 12.60
C ASP A 122 -24.95 -10.28 12.20
N ARG A 123 -24.88 -10.55 10.89
CA ARG A 123 -24.55 -11.90 10.39
C ARG A 123 -23.09 -12.32 10.63
N LEU A 124 -22.16 -11.36 10.72
CA LEU A 124 -20.77 -11.65 11.08
C LEU A 124 -20.61 -11.85 12.58
N MET A 125 -21.29 -11.02 13.38
CA MET A 125 -21.37 -11.14 14.83
C MET A 125 -22.76 -10.74 15.31
N PRO A 126 -23.54 -11.68 15.88
CA PRO A 126 -24.88 -11.40 16.39
C PRO A 126 -24.87 -10.28 17.44
N GLY A 127 -25.82 -9.34 17.32
CA GLY A 127 -25.98 -8.15 18.14
C GLY A 127 -25.12 -6.97 17.72
N PHE A 128 -24.06 -7.17 16.93
CA PHE A 128 -23.14 -6.08 16.60
C PHE A 128 -23.78 -5.01 15.71
N GLY A 129 -24.61 -5.44 14.75
CA GLY A 129 -25.32 -4.51 13.88
C GLY A 129 -26.30 -3.61 14.65
N THR A 130 -27.01 -4.20 15.61
CA THR A 130 -27.97 -3.48 16.47
C THR A 130 -27.27 -2.54 17.45
N GLU A 131 -26.14 -2.96 18.04
CA GLU A 131 -25.31 -2.11 18.90
C GLU A 131 -24.75 -0.90 18.12
N LEU A 132 -24.22 -1.12 16.92
CA LEU A 132 -23.72 -0.04 16.07
C LEU A 132 -24.85 0.92 15.65
N LEU A 133 -26.02 0.39 15.31
CA LEU A 133 -27.19 1.21 14.97
C LEU A 133 -27.60 2.08 16.17
N ALA A 134 -27.71 1.48 17.37
CA ALA A 134 -28.05 2.19 18.59
C ALA A 134 -27.06 3.31 18.91
N ALA A 135 -25.76 3.03 18.80
CA ALA A 135 -24.68 3.98 19.05
C ALA A 135 -24.56 5.08 17.96
N THR A 136 -25.11 4.88 16.77
CA THR A 136 -25.10 5.86 15.67
C THR A 136 -26.41 6.61 15.48
N THR A 137 -27.40 6.40 16.35
CA THR A 137 -28.70 7.09 16.29
C THR A 137 -28.53 8.62 16.29
N GLY A 138 -29.37 9.30 15.48
CA GLY A 138 -29.37 10.75 15.31
C GLY A 138 -28.83 11.26 13.96
N SER A 139 -28.46 12.53 13.90
CA SER A 139 -28.04 13.17 12.64
C SER A 139 -26.70 12.63 12.14
N LEU A 140 -26.65 12.35 10.84
CA LEU A 140 -25.46 11.79 10.18
C LEU A 140 -24.42 12.88 9.92
N SER A 141 -23.55 13.12 10.91
CA SER A 141 -22.43 14.04 10.75
C SER A 141 -21.32 13.43 9.88
N LYS A 142 -20.42 14.27 9.36
CA LYS A 142 -19.22 13.83 8.62
C LYS A 142 -18.37 12.84 9.43
N LYS A 143 -18.23 13.06 10.74
CA LYS A 143 -17.50 12.18 11.67
C LYS A 143 -18.14 10.79 11.72
N ARG A 144 -19.45 10.75 11.97
CA ARG A 144 -20.23 9.50 12.03
C ARG A 144 -20.23 8.76 10.70
N ALA A 145 -20.38 9.48 9.59
CA ALA A 145 -20.32 8.90 8.26
C ALA A 145 -18.95 8.29 7.93
N ALA A 146 -17.85 8.88 8.41
CA ALA A 146 -16.52 8.31 8.21
C ALA A 146 -16.34 7.01 9.01
N VAL A 147 -16.79 6.97 10.27
CA VAL A 147 -16.79 5.76 11.10
C VAL A 147 -17.64 4.67 10.46
N LEU A 148 -18.86 4.99 10.02
CA LEU A 148 -19.73 4.03 9.31
C LEU A 148 -19.12 3.56 7.99
N ALA A 149 -18.41 4.42 7.25
CA ALA A 149 -17.69 4.03 6.05
C ALA A 149 -16.52 3.08 6.36
N ALA A 150 -15.85 3.27 7.50
CA ALA A 150 -14.82 2.34 7.98
C ALA A 150 -15.44 0.98 8.31
N PHE A 151 -16.56 0.92 9.05
CA PHE A 151 -17.30 -0.32 9.31
C PHE A 151 -17.84 -0.98 8.03
N ALA A 152 -18.26 -0.18 7.06
CA ALA A 152 -18.69 -0.68 5.76
C ALA A 152 -17.55 -1.33 4.97
N PHE A 153 -16.31 -0.88 5.20
CA PHE A 153 -15.13 -1.37 4.49
C PHE A 153 -14.43 -2.54 5.19
N TYR A 154 -14.10 -2.38 6.48
CA TYR A 154 -13.36 -3.37 7.27
C TYR A 154 -14.25 -4.35 8.03
N GLY A 155 -15.56 -4.12 8.07
CA GLY A 155 -16.48 -4.94 8.87
C GLY A 155 -16.27 -4.72 10.36
N VAL A 156 -16.41 -5.79 11.15
CA VAL A 156 -16.23 -5.76 12.61
C VAL A 156 -14.83 -5.28 13.01
N ARG A 157 -13.80 -5.58 12.20
CA ARG A 157 -12.42 -5.17 12.44
C ARG A 157 -12.16 -3.67 12.32
N ALA A 158 -13.17 -2.88 11.92
CA ALA A 158 -12.99 -1.44 11.84
C ALA A 158 -12.65 -0.82 13.21
N SER A 159 -13.09 -1.41 14.33
CA SER A 159 -12.71 -0.94 15.67
C SER A 159 -11.20 -1.01 15.88
N GLU A 160 -10.56 -2.14 15.55
CA GLU A 160 -9.09 -2.33 15.62
C GLU A 160 -8.37 -1.24 14.84
N TRP A 161 -8.78 -0.99 13.59
CA TRP A 161 -8.12 0.00 12.73
C TRP A 161 -8.34 1.44 13.18
N LEU A 162 -9.51 1.75 13.77
CA LEU A 162 -9.79 3.10 14.28
C LEU A 162 -8.99 3.41 15.54
N ASP A 163 -8.66 2.39 16.34
CA ASP A 163 -7.83 2.52 17.53
C ASP A 163 -6.32 2.51 17.20
N GLU A 164 -5.87 1.59 16.35
CA GLU A 164 -4.44 1.39 16.07
C GLU A 164 -3.87 2.37 15.03
N ASP A 165 -4.60 2.63 13.93
CA ASP A 165 -4.11 3.46 12.81
C ASP A 165 -5.26 4.22 12.11
N PRO A 166 -5.77 5.29 12.75
CA PRO A 166 -6.85 6.13 12.20
C PRO A 166 -6.43 6.86 10.91
N GLN A 167 -5.13 7.12 10.73
CA GLN A 167 -4.60 7.79 9.54
C GLN A 167 -4.79 6.92 8.29
N ARG A 168 -4.54 5.61 8.41
CA ARG A 168 -4.80 4.65 7.32
C ARG A 168 -6.26 4.64 6.91
N VAL A 169 -7.19 4.71 7.87
CA VAL A 169 -8.62 4.76 7.58
C VAL A 169 -8.97 5.99 6.73
N VAL A 170 -8.46 7.17 7.07
CA VAL A 170 -8.69 8.41 6.29
C VAL A 170 -8.10 8.31 4.89
N HIS A 171 -6.88 7.80 4.76
CA HIS A 171 -6.24 7.62 3.46
C HIS A 171 -7.05 6.71 2.51
N GLU A 172 -7.54 5.59 3.03
CA GLU A 172 -8.38 4.65 2.27
C GLU A 172 -9.72 5.25 1.86
N LEU A 173 -10.36 6.02 2.74
CA LEU A 173 -11.59 6.73 2.41
C LEU A 173 -11.38 7.78 1.31
N LEU A 174 -10.24 8.49 1.33
CA LEU A 174 -9.88 9.47 0.30
C LEU A 174 -9.60 8.80 -1.06
N SER A 175 -8.78 7.75 -1.10
CA SER A 175 -8.49 6.98 -2.31
C SER A 175 -9.79 6.48 -2.99
N ARG A 176 -10.76 6.02 -2.20
CA ARG A 176 -12.07 5.57 -2.69
C ARG A 176 -12.99 6.71 -3.14
N GLN A 177 -12.83 7.91 -2.59
CA GLN A 177 -13.52 9.10 -3.07
C GLN A 177 -13.01 9.51 -4.47
N GLU A 178 -11.70 9.43 -4.69
CA GLU A 178 -11.04 9.82 -5.95
C GLU A 178 -11.34 8.87 -7.10
N THR A 179 -11.28 7.55 -6.87
CA THR A 179 -11.69 6.54 -7.87
C THR A 179 -13.12 6.76 -8.36
N THR A 180 -14.01 7.24 -7.49
CA THR A 180 -15.40 7.58 -7.85
C THR A 180 -15.49 8.83 -8.72
N ARG A 181 -14.61 9.83 -8.50
CA ARG A 181 -14.49 11.00 -9.37
C ARG A 181 -13.91 10.61 -10.73
N ALA A 182 -12.91 9.74 -10.76
CA ALA A 182 -12.31 9.21 -11.98
C ALA A 182 -13.31 8.37 -12.80
N SER A 183 -14.20 7.61 -12.15
CA SER A 183 -15.25 6.84 -12.82
C SER A 183 -16.42 7.68 -13.33
N ARG A 184 -16.60 8.92 -12.81
CA ARG A 184 -17.59 9.89 -13.31
C ARG A 184 -17.12 10.69 -14.53
N ARG A 185 -15.85 10.54 -14.94
CA ARG A 185 -15.45 10.90 -16.30
C ARG A 185 -16.26 10.03 -17.24
N THR A 186 -17.17 10.68 -17.95
CA THR A 186 -18.19 10.04 -18.77
C THR A 186 -17.54 9.17 -19.84
N ARG A 187 -18.27 8.20 -20.39
CA ARG A 187 -17.78 7.36 -21.50
C ARG A 187 -17.33 8.20 -22.71
N SER A 188 -17.85 9.43 -22.84
CA SER A 188 -17.41 10.50 -23.75
C SER A 188 -16.02 11.08 -23.45
N ASP A 189 -15.64 11.21 -22.16
CA ASP A 189 -14.28 11.61 -21.77
C ASP A 189 -13.27 10.48 -22.00
N ARG A 190 -13.68 9.22 -21.79
CA ARG A 190 -12.83 8.04 -22.10
C ARG A 190 -12.61 7.88 -23.61
N ARG A 191 -13.58 8.27 -24.44
CA ARG A 191 -13.39 8.37 -25.91
C ARG A 191 -12.44 9.51 -26.32
N SER A 192 -12.29 10.55 -25.49
CA SER A 192 -11.35 11.64 -25.75
C SER A 192 -9.91 11.25 -25.38
N SER A 193 -9.71 10.43 -24.35
CA SER A 193 -8.38 9.88 -24.04
C SER A 193 -7.91 8.77 -24.98
N ASP A 194 -8.83 8.08 -25.66
CA ASP A 194 -8.51 7.14 -26.76
C ASP A 194 -8.44 7.81 -28.14
N ARG A 195 -8.85 9.08 -28.26
CA ARG A 195 -8.59 9.87 -29.45
C ARG A 195 -7.16 10.36 -29.33
N LYS A 196 -6.23 9.69 -30.04
CA LYS A 196 -4.85 10.15 -30.29
C LYS A 196 -4.72 11.64 -30.02
N ARG A 197 -4.07 12.01 -28.91
CA ARG A 197 -3.67 13.39 -28.67
C ARG A 197 -2.86 13.83 -29.89
N PRO A 198 -3.32 14.79 -30.71
CA PRO A 198 -2.49 15.34 -31.78
C PRO A 198 -1.45 16.21 -31.08
N GLY A 199 -0.31 15.61 -30.71
CA GLY A 199 0.72 16.27 -29.93
C GLY A 199 1.53 15.36 -29.01
N SER A 200 1.15 14.09 -28.81
CA SER A 200 2.15 13.09 -28.43
C SER A 200 2.93 12.79 -29.70
N LEU A 201 4.17 13.26 -29.80
CA LEU A 201 5.16 12.66 -30.71
C LEU A 201 5.00 11.14 -30.62
N ASP A 202 4.86 10.48 -31.76
CA ASP A 202 4.59 9.05 -31.82
C ASP A 202 5.72 8.37 -31.03
N ALA A 203 5.41 7.53 -30.04
CA ALA A 203 6.48 6.92 -29.23
C ALA A 203 7.45 6.12 -30.12
N ARG A 204 6.97 5.66 -31.28
CA ARG A 204 7.77 5.10 -32.36
C ARG A 204 8.63 6.14 -33.09
N SER A 205 8.14 7.36 -33.35
CA SER A 205 8.94 8.41 -34.00
C SER A 205 10.09 8.86 -33.08
N ILE A 206 9.83 9.04 -31.78
CA ILE A 206 10.89 9.32 -30.79
C ILE A 206 11.91 8.17 -30.75
N ALA A 207 11.45 6.92 -30.82
CA ALA A 207 12.36 5.77 -30.85
C ALA A 207 13.23 5.74 -32.13
N TYR A 208 12.68 6.12 -33.29
CA TYR A 208 13.45 6.29 -34.52
C TYR A 208 14.49 7.41 -34.40
N GLU A 209 14.10 8.58 -33.86
CA GLU A 209 15.01 9.70 -33.60
C GLU A 209 16.13 9.33 -32.62
N THR A 210 15.81 8.59 -31.55
CA THR A 210 16.77 8.11 -30.55
C THR A 210 17.80 7.15 -31.15
N LEU A 211 17.40 6.36 -32.16
CA LEU A 211 18.30 5.51 -32.92
C LEU A 211 18.98 6.23 -34.11
N GLY A 212 18.63 7.49 -34.38
CA GLY A 212 19.13 8.27 -35.51
C GLY A 212 18.65 7.73 -36.87
N LEU A 213 17.41 7.24 -36.93
CA LEU A 213 16.80 6.65 -38.11
C LEU A 213 15.57 7.45 -38.55
N GLU A 214 15.26 7.38 -39.85
CA GLU A 214 14.02 7.93 -40.38
C GLU A 214 12.80 7.08 -40.00
N PRO A 215 11.62 7.68 -39.81
CA PRO A 215 10.38 6.95 -39.57
C PRO A 215 10.08 5.97 -40.72
N GLY A 216 10.03 4.67 -40.41
CA GLY A 216 9.80 3.62 -41.41
C GLY A 216 11.06 2.87 -41.87
N ALA A 217 12.21 3.09 -41.22
CA ALA A 217 13.41 2.29 -41.43
C ALA A 217 13.16 0.79 -41.25
N SER A 218 13.87 -0.02 -42.04
CA SER A 218 13.73 -1.48 -42.04
C SER A 218 14.24 -2.10 -40.74
N LEU A 219 13.76 -3.30 -40.40
CA LEU A 219 14.23 -4.06 -39.23
C LEU A 219 15.74 -4.32 -39.24
N HIS A 220 16.35 -4.39 -40.43
CA HIS A 220 17.79 -4.55 -40.58
C HIS A 220 18.55 -3.29 -40.15
N GLU A 221 18.08 -2.11 -40.58
CA GLU A 221 18.65 -0.81 -40.22
C GLU A 221 18.51 -0.51 -38.73
N ILE A 222 17.35 -0.82 -38.13
CA ILE A 222 17.11 -0.71 -36.69
C ILE A 222 18.12 -1.54 -35.89
N LYS A 223 18.35 -2.79 -36.27
CA LYS A 223 19.33 -3.68 -35.61
C LYS A 223 20.78 -3.22 -35.80
N GLN A 224 21.08 -2.58 -36.92
CA GLN A 224 22.42 -2.06 -37.20
C GLN A 224 22.70 -0.79 -36.39
N ALA A 225 21.75 0.14 -36.35
CA ALA A 225 21.83 1.37 -35.57
C ALA A 225 21.96 1.08 -34.06
N HIS A 226 21.13 0.18 -33.54
CA HIS A 226 21.21 -0.27 -32.14
C HIS A 226 22.60 -0.84 -31.80
N ARG A 227 23.14 -1.73 -32.64
CA ARG A 227 24.49 -2.30 -32.42
C ARG A 227 25.60 -1.26 -32.47
N ARG A 228 25.47 -0.23 -33.31
CA ARG A 228 26.43 0.89 -33.37
C ARG A 228 26.38 1.72 -32.09
N LEU A 229 25.17 2.11 -31.66
CA LEU A 229 24.97 2.97 -30.50
C LEU A 229 25.30 2.26 -29.18
N VAL A 230 24.98 0.97 -29.05
CA VAL A 230 25.36 0.16 -27.89
C VAL A 230 26.88 0.06 -27.73
N LYS A 231 27.63 -0.10 -28.83
CA LYS A 231 29.09 -0.14 -28.77
C LYS A 231 29.71 1.22 -28.37
N GLN A 232 29.04 2.32 -28.72
CA GLN A 232 29.51 3.67 -28.42
C GLN A 232 29.15 4.11 -26.99
N HIS A 233 27.97 3.73 -26.50
CA HIS A 233 27.45 4.12 -25.19
C HIS A 233 27.50 2.98 -24.15
N HIS A 234 28.32 1.96 -24.37
CA HIS A 234 28.45 0.86 -23.42
C HIS A 234 29.04 1.39 -22.09
N PRO A 235 28.43 1.08 -20.93
CA PRO A 235 28.96 1.54 -19.63
C PRO A 235 30.39 1.06 -19.37
N ASP A 236 30.74 -0.15 -19.83
CA ASP A 236 32.10 -0.70 -19.68
C ASP A 236 33.18 0.02 -20.52
N LEU A 237 32.78 0.82 -21.52
CA LEU A 237 33.68 1.60 -22.37
C LEU A 237 33.65 3.10 -22.04
N GLY A 238 33.06 3.48 -20.89
CA GLY A 238 32.95 4.87 -20.44
C GLY A 238 31.69 5.61 -20.90
N GLY A 239 30.69 4.89 -21.42
CA GLY A 239 29.39 5.46 -21.79
C GLY A 239 28.47 5.74 -20.59
N SER A 240 27.52 6.65 -20.78
CA SER A 240 26.47 6.93 -19.78
C SER A 240 25.45 5.79 -19.71
N ALA A 241 25.18 5.29 -18.50
CA ALA A 241 24.15 4.28 -18.25
C ALA A 241 22.75 4.76 -18.69
N GLU A 242 22.48 6.07 -18.58
CA GLU A 242 21.20 6.65 -19.00
C GLU A 242 21.01 6.57 -20.52
N SER A 243 22.06 6.89 -21.30
CA SER A 243 22.03 6.77 -22.76
C SER A 243 21.85 5.33 -23.20
N PHE A 244 22.52 4.39 -22.54
CA PHE A 244 22.38 2.96 -22.82
C PHE A 244 20.94 2.46 -22.60
N CYS A 245 20.33 2.85 -21.47
CA CYS A 245 18.93 2.52 -21.19
C CYS A 245 17.98 3.09 -22.25
N GLN A 246 18.13 4.36 -22.62
CA GLN A 246 17.29 5.02 -23.64
C GLN A 246 17.40 4.32 -25.02
N ILE A 247 18.61 3.94 -25.43
CA ILE A 247 18.84 3.21 -26.70
C ILE A 247 18.17 1.84 -26.68
N ASN A 248 18.26 1.11 -25.57
CA ASN A 248 17.66 -0.22 -25.43
C ASN A 248 16.12 -0.16 -25.38
N GLU A 249 15.56 0.83 -24.68
CA GLU A 249 14.11 1.08 -24.65
C GLU A 249 13.57 1.42 -26.04
N ALA A 250 14.24 2.30 -26.79
CA ALA A 250 13.87 2.63 -28.16
C ALA A 250 13.90 1.41 -29.09
N TYR A 251 14.92 0.56 -28.98
CA TYR A 251 15.03 -0.67 -29.75
C TYR A 251 13.92 -1.68 -29.42
N GLN A 252 13.61 -1.88 -28.13
CA GLN A 252 12.53 -2.77 -27.70
C GLN A 252 11.16 -2.30 -28.19
N LEU A 253 10.93 -0.98 -28.21
CA LEU A 253 9.68 -0.39 -28.67
C LEU A 253 9.45 -0.61 -30.18
N LEU A 254 10.51 -0.55 -30.99
CA LEU A 254 10.42 -0.79 -32.44
C LEU A 254 10.38 -2.28 -32.82
N MET A 255 10.87 -3.17 -31.94
CA MET A 255 10.86 -4.62 -32.15
C MET A 255 9.60 -5.33 -31.61
N ARG A 256 8.68 -4.59 -30.99
CA ARG A 256 7.39 -5.08 -30.46
C ARG A 256 6.24 -4.88 -31.44
#